data_AF-A0A0S9PAP6-F1
#
_entry.id   AF-A0A0S9PAP6-F1
#
_cell.length_a   1.000
_cell.length_b   1.000
_cell.length_c   1.000
_cell.angle_alpha   90.00
_cell.angle_beta   90.00
_cell.angle_gamma   90.00
#
_symmetry.space_group_name_H-M   'P 1'
#
loop_
_entity.id
_entity.type
_entity.pdbx_description
1 polymer ?
#
loop_
_entity_poly.entity_id
_entity_poly.type
_entity_poly.pdbx_seq_one_letter_code
_entity_poly.pdbx_strand_id
1 'polypeptide(L)'
;MACPACATVNDPDAKFCEECGTQLGELVEVSADPDAADDAQAEPDEATSSTAAPRRACVYCGGSIADDGYCELCGKPAQSERDHWQEAPAAWVGGVCDRGIRHEINEDAMALAADPQVGEFAVLVVCDGVSSTPGSDKASLAAARAATAILEAGRLTDLADGHDDEYAQARWSGRMLEAGERASAAIYEAIGELAARTNPPSCTFSAAVIDGPLVVVGQVGDSRVYWIADEGKSRQLTTDDSWSQEMMAHGMSRQQAESAPQAHSITRWLGADSPDEVPHVVPTYPTGAGWILVCSDGLWNYCSDADDLSELVHRVVGSVGTNPVQVASALVDWANEQGGQDNITAALARFDSVVPTPAQPA
;
A
#
# COMPACT_ATOMS: atom_id res chain seq x y z
N MET A 1 22.11 22.54 22.73
CA MET A 1 21.27 23.60 23.38
C MET A 1 19.84 23.10 23.58
N ALA A 2 19.08 23.64 24.55
CA ALA A 2 17.69 23.22 24.76
C ALA A 2 16.76 23.89 23.74
N CYS A 3 15.90 23.10 23.09
CA CYS A 3 14.93 23.59 22.13
C CYS A 3 13.89 24.50 22.80
N PRO A 4 13.64 25.71 22.29
CA PRO A 4 12.66 26.62 22.89
C PRO A 4 11.21 26.14 22.75
N ALA A 5 10.93 25.22 21.81
CA ALA A 5 9.58 24.72 21.55
C ALA A 5 9.24 23.46 22.38
N CYS A 6 10.16 22.50 22.50
CA CYS A 6 9.88 21.21 23.15
C CYS A 6 10.81 20.88 24.33
N ALA A 7 11.75 21.77 24.66
CA ALA A 7 12.75 21.59 25.72
C ALA A 7 13.75 20.43 25.54
N THR A 8 13.71 19.68 24.43
CA THR A 8 14.72 18.65 24.12
C THR A 8 16.12 19.24 24.07
N VAL A 9 17.10 18.54 24.64
CA VAL A 9 18.50 18.95 24.67
C VAL A 9 19.19 18.41 23.42
N ASN A 10 19.53 19.32 22.50
CA ASN A 10 20.16 19.00 21.23
C ASN A 10 21.69 19.22 21.31
N ASP A 11 22.41 18.72 20.31
CA ASP A 11 23.82 19.05 20.10
C ASP A 11 24.04 20.59 20.05
N PRO A 12 25.14 21.14 20.61
CA PRO A 12 25.43 22.57 20.55
C PRO A 12 25.54 23.15 19.14
N ASP A 13 25.94 22.35 18.15
CA ASP A 13 26.12 22.77 16.75
C ASP A 13 24.89 22.42 15.88
N ALA A 14 23.84 21.82 16.46
CA ALA A 14 22.60 21.50 15.76
C ALA A 14 21.85 22.77 15.35
N LYS A 15 21.61 22.93 14.04
CA LYS A 15 20.82 24.04 13.48
C LYS A 15 19.31 23.88 13.68
N PHE A 16 18.85 22.66 13.93
CA PHE A 16 17.44 22.31 14.12
C PHE A 16 17.31 21.30 15.25
N CYS A 17 16.17 21.31 15.93
CA CYS A 17 15.87 20.37 16.99
C CYS A 17 15.59 18.97 16.40
N GLU A 18 16.28 17.96 16.91
CA GLU A 18 16.16 16.56 16.47
C GLU A 18 14.79 15.93 16.76
N GLU A 19 14.07 16.45 17.75
CA GLU A 19 12.76 15.93 18.16
C GLU A 19 11.58 16.60 17.43
N CYS A 20 11.68 17.89 17.10
CA CYS A 20 10.53 18.66 16.61
C CYS A 20 10.84 19.59 15.43
N GLY A 21 12.06 19.56 14.90
CA GLY A 21 12.48 20.35 13.74
C GLY A 21 12.61 21.86 13.97
N THR A 22 12.34 22.36 15.19
CA THR A 22 12.44 23.80 15.49
C THR A 22 13.88 24.31 15.29
N GLN A 23 14.06 25.37 14.53
CA GLN A 23 15.37 25.97 14.27
C GLN A 23 16.02 26.50 15.56
N LEU A 24 17.28 26.16 15.76
CA LEU A 24 18.06 26.48 16.95
C LEU A 24 19.15 27.51 16.57
N GLY A 25 18.86 28.80 16.77
CA GLY A 25 19.78 29.92 16.54
C GLY A 25 19.41 30.87 15.39
N GLU A 26 19.98 32.08 15.36
CA GLU A 26 19.80 33.08 14.30
C GLU A 26 20.69 32.80 13.08
N LEU A 27 20.15 33.01 11.87
CA LEU A 27 20.86 32.88 10.61
C LEU A 27 21.90 34.00 10.47
N VAL A 28 23.15 33.65 10.17
CA VAL A 28 24.15 34.62 9.70
C VAL A 28 23.85 34.89 8.22
N GLU A 29 23.41 36.11 7.91
CA GLU A 29 23.24 36.57 6.53
C GLU A 29 24.61 36.56 5.81
N VAL A 30 24.70 35.80 4.73
CA VAL A 30 25.85 35.87 3.82
C VAL A 30 25.54 36.94 2.78
N SER A 31 26.21 38.08 2.89
CA SER A 31 26.17 39.16 1.92
C SER A 31 26.75 38.71 0.57
N ALA A 32 25.96 38.83 -0.50
CA ALA A 32 26.44 38.64 -1.87
C ALA A 32 27.30 39.84 -2.29
N ASP A 33 28.51 39.54 -2.76
CA ASP A 33 29.46 40.50 -3.34
C ASP A 33 28.95 41.01 -4.70
N PRO A 34 29.04 42.31 -5.02
CA PRO A 34 28.57 42.88 -6.27
C PRO A 34 29.74 43.02 -7.24
N ASP A 35 29.90 42.11 -8.21
CA ASP A 35 30.62 42.40 -9.46
C ASP A 35 30.48 41.23 -10.45
N ALA A 36 29.45 41.30 -11.29
CA ALA A 36 29.42 40.66 -12.60
C ALA A 36 28.33 41.34 -13.45
N ALA A 37 28.71 42.44 -14.09
CA ALA A 37 27.96 43.00 -15.20
C ALA A 37 28.17 42.11 -16.44
N ASP A 38 27.09 41.68 -17.09
CA ASP A 38 27.07 41.62 -18.55
C ASP A 38 25.65 41.79 -19.09
N ASP A 39 25.59 42.51 -20.20
CA ASP A 39 24.42 43.10 -20.85
C ASP A 39 23.49 42.06 -21.48
N ALA A 40 22.19 42.14 -21.17
CA ALA A 40 21.13 41.70 -22.07
C ALA A 40 19.86 42.53 -21.85
N GLN A 41 19.54 43.33 -22.86
CA GLN A 41 18.38 44.21 -22.93
C GLN A 41 17.06 43.40 -22.90
N ALA A 42 16.17 43.74 -21.97
CA ALA A 42 14.79 43.29 -21.95
C ALA A 42 13.86 44.49 -22.09
N GLU A 43 13.08 44.53 -23.18
CA GLU A 43 11.90 45.37 -23.33
C GLU A 43 10.72 44.75 -22.55
N PRO A 44 9.78 45.54 -21.99
CA PRO A 44 8.73 45.03 -21.12
C PRO A 44 7.51 44.62 -21.95
N ASP A 45 7.25 43.31 -22.05
CA ASP A 45 6.00 42.81 -22.61
C ASP A 45 4.96 42.52 -21.52
N GLU A 46 3.74 42.95 -21.84
CA GLU A 46 2.59 43.11 -20.98
C GLU A 46 2.05 41.79 -20.39
N ALA A 47 1.62 41.89 -19.14
CA ALA A 47 0.52 41.18 -18.50
C ALA A 47 0.00 39.90 -19.21
N THR A 48 0.55 38.75 -18.82
CA THR A 48 -0.17 37.48 -18.95
C THR A 48 -0.79 37.14 -17.60
N SER A 49 -2.11 37.35 -17.54
CA SER A 49 -3.02 36.83 -16.52
C SER A 49 -2.87 35.30 -16.44
N SER A 50 -2.00 34.83 -15.55
CA SER A 50 -2.00 33.44 -15.12
C SER A 50 -3.27 33.19 -14.32
N THR A 51 -4.18 32.42 -14.91
CA THR A 51 -5.28 31.78 -14.20
C THR A 51 -4.68 30.79 -13.20
N ALA A 52 -4.36 31.27 -12.01
CA ALA A 52 -3.92 30.42 -10.91
C ALA A 52 -5.00 29.36 -10.67
N ALA A 53 -4.60 28.09 -10.74
CA ALA A 53 -5.44 26.99 -10.32
C ALA A 53 -5.94 27.26 -8.90
N PRO A 54 -7.19 26.90 -8.56
CA PRO A 54 -7.73 27.16 -7.23
C PRO A 54 -6.84 26.51 -6.17
N ARG A 55 -6.31 27.32 -5.24
CA ARG A 55 -5.50 26.84 -4.11
C ARG A 55 -6.32 25.85 -3.28
N ARG A 56 -5.74 24.67 -3.01
CA ARG A 56 -6.38 23.63 -2.20
C ARG A 56 -6.59 24.12 -0.76
N ALA A 57 -7.64 23.65 -0.09
CA ALA A 57 -7.87 23.94 1.32
C ALA A 57 -7.14 22.91 2.19
N CYS A 58 -6.55 23.39 3.28
CA CYS A 58 -5.92 22.57 4.30
C CYS A 58 -6.98 21.82 5.09
N VAL A 59 -6.91 20.49 5.11
CA VAL A 59 -7.85 19.66 5.86
C VAL A 59 -7.76 19.83 7.38
N TYR A 60 -6.64 20.34 7.90
CA TYR A 60 -6.41 20.48 9.34
C TYR A 60 -7.03 21.75 9.93
N CYS A 61 -7.13 22.82 9.14
CA CYS A 61 -7.57 24.13 9.65
C CYS A 61 -8.45 24.92 8.68
N GLY A 62 -8.71 24.41 7.48
CA GLY A 62 -9.46 25.11 6.43
C GLY A 62 -8.69 26.24 5.74
N GLY A 63 -7.43 26.52 6.14
CA GLY A 63 -6.59 27.54 5.53
C GLY A 63 -6.13 27.20 4.10
N SER A 64 -5.68 28.18 3.33
CA SER A 64 -5.19 27.94 1.96
C SER A 64 -3.83 27.24 1.95
N ILE A 65 -3.64 26.34 1.00
CA ILE A 65 -2.34 25.73 0.68
C ILE A 65 -1.61 26.65 -0.30
N ALA A 66 -0.37 27.02 0.04
CA ALA A 66 0.53 27.77 -0.81
C ALA A 66 1.15 26.90 -1.91
N ASP A 67 1.79 27.56 -2.88
CA ASP A 67 2.39 26.89 -4.04
C ASP A 67 3.61 26.02 -3.68
N ASP A 68 4.16 26.20 -2.47
CA ASP A 68 5.20 25.36 -1.86
C ASP A 68 4.66 24.06 -1.24
N GLY A 69 3.34 23.87 -1.26
CA GLY A 69 2.68 22.70 -0.69
C GLY A 69 2.46 22.75 0.82
N TYR A 70 2.59 23.91 1.47
CA TYR A 70 2.30 24.07 2.91
C TYR A 70 1.07 24.95 3.15
N CYS A 71 0.36 24.68 4.25
CA CYS A 71 -0.75 25.52 4.66
C CYS A 71 -0.25 26.89 5.16
N GLU A 72 -0.75 27.97 4.57
CA GLU A 72 -0.42 29.35 4.93
C GLU A 72 -0.86 29.73 6.35
N LEU A 73 -1.72 28.90 6.97
CA LEU A 73 -2.36 29.19 8.26
C LEU A 73 -1.78 28.36 9.41
N CYS A 74 -1.57 27.05 9.19
CA CYS A 74 -1.03 26.16 10.23
C CYS A 74 0.37 25.64 9.95
N GLY A 75 0.96 25.95 8.79
CA GLY A 75 2.30 25.51 8.41
C GLY A 75 2.44 24.01 8.15
N LYS A 76 1.36 23.23 8.21
CA LYS A 76 1.40 21.79 7.89
C LYS A 76 1.50 21.57 6.39
N PRO A 77 2.21 20.53 5.92
CA PRO A 77 2.18 20.15 4.52
C PRO A 77 0.75 19.85 4.07
N ALA A 78 0.44 20.19 2.83
CA ALA A 78 -0.80 19.87 2.16
C ALA A 78 -0.94 18.36 2.14
N GLN A 79 -2.11 17.85 2.54
CA GLN A 79 -2.33 16.41 2.41
C GLN A 79 -2.23 16.01 0.95
N SER A 80 -1.36 15.04 0.68
CA SER A 80 -1.30 14.42 -0.63
C SER A 80 -2.55 13.57 -0.82
N GLU A 81 -3.00 13.36 -2.05
CA GLU A 81 -3.98 12.29 -2.33
C GLU A 81 -3.44 10.93 -1.83
N ARG A 82 -2.12 10.78 -1.75
CA ARG A 82 -1.44 9.63 -1.15
C ARG A 82 -1.72 9.44 0.34
N ASP A 83 -2.02 10.50 1.10
CA ASP A 83 -2.13 10.38 2.56
C ASP A 83 -3.39 9.62 2.98
N HIS A 84 -4.42 9.66 2.14
CA HIS A 84 -5.63 8.85 2.26
C HIS A 84 -6.28 8.79 0.88
N TRP A 85 -6.28 7.63 0.25
CA TRP A 85 -7.02 7.42 -0.99
C TRP A 85 -7.95 6.23 -0.92
N GLN A 86 -8.89 6.18 -1.86
CA GLN A 86 -9.85 5.10 -1.98
C GLN A 86 -9.99 4.73 -3.45
N GLU A 87 -10.09 3.43 -3.74
CA GLU A 87 -10.35 2.90 -5.08
C GLU A 87 -11.57 1.98 -5.04
N ALA A 88 -12.38 2.02 -6.10
CA ALA A 88 -13.64 1.28 -6.20
C ALA A 88 -13.96 0.90 -7.67
N PRO A 89 -13.17 -0.01 -8.29
CA PRO A 89 -13.35 -0.33 -9.71
C PRO A 89 -14.70 -1.00 -10.01
N ALA A 90 -15.34 -1.63 -9.01
CA ALA A 90 -16.68 -2.21 -9.12
C ALA A 90 -17.44 -2.12 -7.78
N ALA A 91 -18.75 -2.32 -7.79
CA ALA A 91 -19.56 -2.27 -6.56
C ALA A 91 -19.18 -3.36 -5.53
N TRP A 92 -18.43 -4.37 -5.95
CA TRP A 92 -18.01 -5.53 -5.17
C TRP A 92 -16.50 -5.58 -4.92
N VAL A 93 -15.73 -4.58 -5.40
CA VAL A 93 -14.29 -4.45 -5.15
C VAL A 93 -13.95 -3.03 -4.74
N GLY A 94 -13.19 -2.85 -3.68
CA GLY A 94 -12.71 -1.54 -3.28
C GLY A 94 -11.72 -1.60 -2.12
N GLY A 95 -11.03 -0.49 -1.89
CA GLY A 95 -10.00 -0.43 -0.86
C GLY A 95 -9.73 0.99 -0.38
N VAL A 96 -8.96 1.06 0.72
CA VAL A 96 -8.46 2.29 1.31
C VAL A 96 -6.98 2.09 1.63
N CYS A 97 -6.18 3.12 1.37
CA CYS A 97 -4.78 3.21 1.77
C CYS A 97 -4.61 4.55 2.48
N ASP A 98 -4.16 4.49 3.73
CA ASP A 98 -4.09 5.61 4.65
C ASP A 98 -2.70 5.67 5.26
N ARG A 99 -2.20 6.89 5.45
CA ARG A 99 -0.88 7.15 6.03
C ARG A 99 -0.76 6.70 7.48
N GLY A 100 -1.88 6.46 8.15
CA GLY A 100 -1.92 6.29 9.59
C GLY A 100 -1.69 7.61 10.33
N ILE A 101 -1.47 7.49 11.63
CA ILE A 101 -1.38 8.65 12.54
C ILE A 101 0.08 9.09 12.73
N ARG A 102 1.03 8.16 12.67
CA ARG A 102 2.42 8.39 13.06
C ARG A 102 3.37 8.74 11.92
N HIS A 103 3.13 8.19 10.73
CA HIS A 103 4.04 8.40 9.60
C HIS A 103 3.83 9.77 8.95
N GLU A 104 4.89 10.34 8.40
CA GLU A 104 4.84 11.60 7.65
C GLU A 104 4.45 11.38 6.19
N ILE A 105 4.80 10.23 5.64
CA ILE A 105 4.58 9.82 4.25
C ILE A 105 3.81 8.50 4.28
N ASN A 106 2.86 8.34 3.36
CA ASN A 106 2.26 7.05 3.09
C ASN A 106 3.13 6.31 2.08
N GLU A 107 3.86 5.31 2.51
CA GLU A 107 4.75 4.46 1.73
C GLU A 107 4.05 3.18 1.23
N ASP A 108 2.85 2.89 1.72
CA ASP A 108 1.96 1.92 1.10
C ASP A 108 1.45 2.39 -0.27
N ALA A 109 1.08 1.41 -1.10
CA ALA A 109 0.27 1.61 -2.28
C ALA A 109 -0.67 0.43 -2.51
N MET A 110 -1.81 0.71 -3.15
CA MET A 110 -2.68 -0.31 -3.72
C MET A 110 -2.97 -0.01 -5.19
N ALA A 111 -3.44 -1.01 -5.92
CA ALA A 111 -4.03 -0.82 -7.25
C ALA A 111 -5.05 -1.93 -7.50
N LEU A 112 -6.26 -1.53 -7.93
CA LEU A 112 -7.39 -2.44 -8.08
C LEU A 112 -7.93 -2.42 -9.52
N ALA A 113 -8.33 -3.58 -10.02
CA ALA A 113 -9.09 -3.72 -11.27
C ALA A 113 -10.21 -4.74 -11.07
N ALA A 114 -11.38 -4.53 -11.68
CA ALA A 114 -12.50 -5.46 -11.57
C ALA A 114 -13.48 -5.31 -12.73
N ASP A 115 -14.06 -6.42 -13.15
CA ASP A 115 -15.24 -6.39 -14.01
C ASP A 115 -16.49 -6.01 -13.19
N PRO A 116 -17.50 -5.35 -13.78
CA PRO A 116 -18.66 -4.89 -13.04
C PRO A 116 -19.49 -6.02 -12.40
N GLN A 117 -19.45 -7.22 -12.99
CA GLN A 117 -20.17 -8.38 -12.51
C GLN A 117 -19.41 -9.05 -11.35
N VAL A 118 -20.12 -9.29 -10.25
CA VAL A 118 -19.55 -9.90 -9.04
C VAL A 118 -19.00 -11.28 -9.34
N GLY A 119 -17.76 -11.53 -8.89
CA GLY A 119 -17.10 -12.83 -8.99
C GLY A 119 -16.67 -13.23 -10.41
N GLU A 120 -16.81 -12.36 -11.41
CA GLU A 120 -16.30 -12.62 -12.76
C GLU A 120 -14.78 -12.46 -12.79
N PHE A 121 -14.30 -11.23 -12.56
CA PHE A 121 -12.88 -10.94 -12.58
C PHE A 121 -12.52 -9.79 -11.63
N ALA A 122 -11.49 -9.97 -10.81
CA ALA A 122 -10.88 -8.89 -10.04
C ALA A 122 -9.40 -9.11 -9.78
N VAL A 123 -8.69 -8.00 -9.61
CA VAL A 123 -7.29 -7.92 -9.22
C VAL A 123 -7.20 -6.96 -8.04
N LEU A 124 -6.54 -7.40 -6.98
CA LEU A 124 -6.23 -6.61 -5.80
C LEU A 124 -4.74 -6.71 -5.56
N VAL A 125 -4.02 -5.59 -5.62
CA VAL A 125 -2.60 -5.53 -5.30
C VAL A 125 -2.36 -4.52 -4.19
N VAL A 126 -1.57 -4.92 -3.19
CA VAL A 126 -1.05 -4.06 -2.12
C VAL A 126 0.47 -4.24 -2.07
N CYS A 127 1.18 -3.12 -2.00
CA CYS A 127 2.63 -3.06 -1.84
C CYS A 127 2.93 -2.10 -0.70
N ASP A 128 3.68 -2.58 0.29
CA ASP A 128 4.09 -1.81 1.47
C ASP A 128 5.55 -1.39 1.30
N GLY A 129 5.81 -0.09 1.25
CA GLY A 129 7.14 0.46 1.05
C GLY A 129 7.97 0.45 2.32
N VAL A 130 9.19 -0.06 2.27
CA VAL A 130 10.06 -0.16 3.47
C VAL A 130 10.42 1.24 3.99
N SER A 131 9.87 1.59 5.16
CA SER A 131 9.76 2.96 5.65
C SER A 131 11.06 3.65 6.07
N SER A 132 12.14 2.88 6.23
CA SER A 132 13.46 3.44 6.54
C SER A 132 14.20 4.05 5.34
N THR A 133 13.60 4.01 4.14
CA THR A 133 14.31 4.28 2.89
C THR A 133 13.61 5.35 2.03
N PRO A 134 14.22 6.53 1.83
CA PRO A 134 13.61 7.59 1.02
C PRO A 134 13.32 7.15 -0.41
N GLY A 135 12.05 7.19 -0.82
CA GLY A 135 11.58 6.80 -2.14
C GLY A 135 10.79 5.48 -2.16
N SER A 136 10.55 4.85 -1.01
CA SER A 136 9.75 3.62 -0.91
C SER A 136 8.28 3.85 -1.31
N ASP A 137 7.77 5.07 -1.12
CA ASP A 137 6.49 5.52 -1.66
C ASP A 137 6.40 5.38 -3.19
N LYS A 138 7.49 5.68 -3.91
CA LYS A 138 7.55 5.52 -5.37
C LYS A 138 7.69 4.07 -5.78
N ALA A 139 8.46 3.29 -5.02
CA ALA A 139 8.65 1.87 -5.26
C ALA A 139 7.32 1.11 -5.16
N SER A 140 6.61 1.24 -4.03
CA SER A 140 5.34 0.57 -3.80
C SER A 140 4.28 0.93 -4.86
N LEU A 141 4.17 2.21 -5.20
CA LEU A 141 3.21 2.66 -6.21
C LEU A 141 3.53 2.14 -7.61
N ALA A 142 4.80 2.13 -8.01
CA ALA A 142 5.22 1.59 -9.29
C ALA A 142 4.96 0.08 -9.36
N ALA A 143 5.31 -0.65 -8.30
CA ALA A 143 5.06 -2.08 -8.17
C ALA A 143 3.58 -2.43 -8.28
N ALA A 144 2.72 -1.79 -7.47
CA ALA A 144 1.29 -2.08 -7.41
C ALA A 144 0.61 -1.87 -8.77
N ARG A 145 0.90 -0.75 -9.44
CA ARG A 145 0.34 -0.43 -10.77
C ARG A 145 0.83 -1.39 -11.85
N ALA A 146 2.13 -1.70 -11.86
CA ALA A 146 2.71 -2.53 -12.89
C ALA A 146 2.26 -3.99 -12.77
N ALA A 147 2.17 -4.54 -11.56
CA ALA A 147 1.58 -5.85 -11.31
C ALA A 147 0.11 -5.91 -11.74
N THR A 148 -0.69 -4.91 -11.33
CA THR A 148 -2.12 -4.86 -11.68
C THR A 148 -2.32 -4.88 -13.20
N ALA A 149 -1.51 -4.13 -13.95
CA ALA A 149 -1.59 -4.11 -15.41
C ALA A 149 -1.30 -5.49 -16.05
N ILE A 150 -0.35 -6.26 -15.52
CA ILE A 150 -0.07 -7.63 -15.99
C ILE A 150 -1.23 -8.56 -15.69
N LEU A 151 -1.74 -8.53 -14.46
CA LEU A 151 -2.83 -9.40 -14.03
C LEU A 151 -4.12 -9.08 -14.79
N GLU A 152 -4.45 -7.79 -14.98
CA GLU A 152 -5.61 -7.34 -15.76
C GLU A 152 -5.49 -7.72 -17.24
N ALA A 153 -4.33 -7.51 -17.87
CA ALA A 153 -4.09 -7.94 -19.24
C ALA A 153 -4.19 -9.47 -19.40
N GLY A 154 -3.90 -10.21 -18.31
CA GLY A 154 -4.07 -11.64 -18.20
C GLY A 154 -5.48 -12.13 -18.53
N ARG A 155 -6.51 -11.29 -18.43
CA ARG A 155 -7.90 -11.60 -18.80
C ARG A 155 -8.09 -11.85 -20.31
N LEU A 156 -7.34 -11.16 -21.17
CA LEU A 156 -7.58 -11.06 -22.61
C LEU A 156 -7.05 -12.25 -23.44
N THR A 157 -6.34 -13.20 -22.84
CA THR A 157 -5.76 -14.34 -23.56
C THR A 157 -6.71 -15.54 -23.56
N ASP A 158 -7.29 -15.85 -24.73
CA ASP A 158 -7.98 -17.08 -25.13
C ASP A 158 -8.65 -17.89 -24.00
N LEU A 159 -9.87 -17.49 -23.63
CA LEU A 159 -10.86 -18.40 -23.09
C LEU A 159 -11.37 -19.27 -24.24
N ALA A 160 -10.57 -20.25 -24.66
CA ALA A 160 -11.13 -21.36 -25.41
C ALA A 160 -11.98 -22.17 -24.42
N ASP A 161 -13.29 -22.22 -24.70
CA ASP A 161 -14.25 -23.04 -23.95
C ASP A 161 -13.70 -24.48 -23.75
N GLY A 162 -13.52 -24.91 -22.51
CA GLY A 162 -13.22 -26.32 -22.17
C GLY A 162 -11.84 -26.63 -21.56
N HIS A 163 -11.13 -25.66 -21.00
CA HIS A 163 -9.95 -25.94 -20.17
C HIS A 163 -10.33 -26.43 -18.77
N ASP A 164 -9.58 -27.38 -18.23
CA ASP A 164 -9.75 -27.90 -16.87
C ASP A 164 -9.18 -26.95 -15.80
N ASP A 165 -9.56 -27.18 -14.54
CA ASP A 165 -9.13 -26.38 -13.37
C ASP A 165 -7.60 -26.32 -13.22
N GLU A 166 -6.87 -27.31 -13.73
CA GLU A 166 -5.40 -27.36 -13.67
C GLU A 166 -4.78 -26.33 -14.62
N TYR A 167 -5.31 -26.21 -15.84
CA TYR A 167 -4.87 -25.20 -16.80
C TYR A 167 -5.10 -23.77 -16.28
N ALA A 168 -6.28 -23.50 -15.71
CA ALA A 168 -6.60 -22.18 -15.16
C ALA A 168 -5.63 -21.79 -14.03
N GLN A 169 -5.34 -22.73 -13.12
CA GLN A 169 -4.36 -22.53 -12.05
C GLN A 169 -2.96 -22.28 -12.59
N ALA A 170 -2.48 -23.08 -13.54
CA ALA A 170 -1.15 -22.91 -14.12
C ALA A 170 -0.99 -21.56 -14.83
N ARG A 171 -2.02 -21.16 -15.59
CA ARG A 171 -2.06 -19.86 -16.27
C ARG A 171 -1.96 -18.71 -15.27
N TRP A 172 -2.86 -18.66 -14.29
CA TRP A 172 -2.87 -17.56 -13.32
C TRP A 172 -1.65 -17.56 -12.41
N SER A 173 -1.10 -18.74 -12.11
CA SER A 173 0.17 -18.83 -11.38
C SER A 173 1.32 -18.24 -12.20
N GLY A 174 1.41 -18.56 -13.49
CA GLY A 174 2.40 -17.96 -14.40
C GLY A 174 2.24 -16.44 -14.53
N ARG A 175 1.01 -15.94 -14.62
CA ARG A 175 0.73 -14.50 -14.63
C ARG A 175 1.10 -13.80 -13.32
N MET A 176 0.90 -14.48 -12.19
CA MET A 176 1.30 -13.95 -10.88
C MET A 176 2.81 -13.81 -10.76
N LEU A 177 3.58 -14.78 -11.29
CA LEU A 177 5.04 -14.67 -11.37
C LEU A 177 5.47 -13.52 -12.28
N GLU A 178 4.88 -13.41 -13.48
CA GLU A 178 5.13 -12.29 -14.41
C GLU A 178 4.80 -10.93 -13.78
N ALA A 179 3.74 -10.85 -12.97
CA ALA A 179 3.35 -9.65 -12.26
C ALA A 179 4.40 -9.24 -11.21
N GLY A 180 4.96 -10.21 -10.46
CA GLY A 180 6.06 -9.98 -9.53
C GLY A 180 7.33 -9.48 -10.24
N GLU A 181 7.71 -10.11 -11.35
CA GLU A 181 8.84 -9.68 -12.18
C GLU A 181 8.65 -8.26 -12.72
N ARG A 182 7.44 -7.95 -13.22
CA ARG A 182 7.14 -6.62 -13.76
C ARG A 182 7.09 -5.55 -12.67
N ALA A 183 6.59 -5.90 -11.49
CA ALA A 183 6.61 -5.04 -10.31
C ALA A 183 8.04 -4.70 -9.89
N SER A 184 8.92 -5.70 -9.78
CA SER A 184 10.34 -5.48 -9.51
C SER A 184 10.97 -4.54 -10.56
N ALA A 185 10.79 -4.83 -11.85
CA ALA A 185 11.30 -3.96 -12.92
C ALA A 185 10.77 -2.51 -12.82
N ALA A 186 9.50 -2.34 -12.43
CA ALA A 186 8.90 -1.01 -12.26
C ALA A 186 9.52 -0.23 -11.08
N ILE A 187 9.90 -0.93 -10.00
CA ILE A 187 10.62 -0.31 -8.89
C ILE A 187 11.92 0.29 -9.39
N TYR A 188 12.76 -0.49 -10.09
CA TYR A 188 14.03 0.00 -10.64
C TYR A 188 13.84 1.22 -11.55
N GLU A 189 12.83 1.20 -12.42
CA GLU A 189 12.47 2.32 -13.30
C GLU A 189 12.07 3.57 -12.51
N ALA A 190 11.30 3.41 -11.43
CA ALA A 190 10.76 4.51 -10.64
C ALA A 190 11.79 5.15 -9.70
N ILE A 191 12.71 4.35 -9.13
CA ILE A 191 13.67 4.82 -8.12
C ILE A 191 14.96 5.33 -8.78
N GLY A 192 15.26 4.92 -10.01
CA GLY A 192 16.39 5.42 -10.80
C GLY A 192 17.73 5.29 -10.06
N GLU A 193 18.44 6.41 -9.89
CA GLU A 193 19.75 6.44 -9.21
C GLU A 193 19.69 5.98 -7.74
N LEU A 194 18.52 6.00 -7.11
CA LEU A 194 18.35 5.52 -5.73
C LEU A 194 18.62 4.01 -5.61
N ALA A 195 18.52 3.25 -6.71
CA ALA A 195 18.81 1.82 -6.75
C ALA A 195 20.27 1.49 -6.39
N ALA A 196 21.20 2.45 -6.55
CA ALA A 196 22.62 2.25 -6.25
C ALA A 196 22.99 2.58 -4.79
N ARG A 197 22.01 2.93 -3.94
CA ARG A 197 22.23 3.21 -2.52
C ARG A 197 22.47 1.91 -1.75
N THR A 198 23.09 2.02 -0.57
CA THR A 198 23.31 0.87 0.33
C THR A 198 22.00 0.24 0.80
N ASN A 199 20.98 1.07 1.05
CA ASN A 199 19.62 0.66 1.33
C ASN A 199 18.75 1.31 0.23
N PRO A 200 18.54 0.64 -0.92
CA PRO A 200 17.72 1.16 -2.00
C PRO A 200 16.23 1.04 -1.63
N PRO A 201 15.35 1.91 -2.15
CA PRO A 201 13.92 1.78 -1.91
C PRO A 201 13.38 0.44 -2.40
N SER A 202 12.52 -0.16 -1.58
CA SER A 202 11.96 -1.49 -1.78
C SER A 202 10.54 -1.53 -1.24
N CYS A 203 9.80 -2.57 -1.59
CA CYS A 203 8.47 -2.80 -1.05
C CYS A 203 8.13 -4.28 -0.97
N THR A 204 7.10 -4.61 -0.19
CA THR A 204 6.43 -5.90 -0.27
C THR A 204 5.62 -6.00 -1.57
N PHE A 205 5.11 -7.20 -1.84
CA PHE A 205 4.13 -7.48 -2.88
C PHE A 205 3.12 -8.46 -2.33
N SER A 206 1.83 -8.11 -2.35
CA SER A 206 0.74 -9.03 -2.04
C SER A 206 -0.40 -8.79 -3.02
N ALA A 207 -0.81 -9.86 -3.70
CA ALA A 207 -1.80 -9.78 -4.74
C ALA A 207 -2.81 -10.93 -4.67
N ALA A 208 -4.02 -10.66 -5.13
CA ALA A 208 -5.05 -11.65 -5.37
C ALA A 208 -5.70 -11.42 -6.74
N VAL A 209 -5.82 -12.49 -7.52
CA VAL A 209 -6.67 -12.54 -8.71
C VAL A 209 -7.87 -13.42 -8.41
N ILE A 210 -9.05 -12.92 -8.77
CA ILE A 210 -10.31 -13.66 -8.78
C ILE A 210 -10.70 -13.84 -10.24
N ASP A 211 -10.92 -15.09 -10.68
CA ASP A 211 -11.44 -15.44 -12.00
C ASP A 211 -12.46 -16.58 -11.84
N GLY A 212 -13.74 -16.21 -11.83
CA GLY A 212 -14.82 -17.13 -11.48
C GLY A 212 -14.63 -17.75 -10.08
N PRO A 213 -14.61 -19.09 -9.94
CA PRO A 213 -14.45 -19.76 -8.66
C PRO A 213 -12.99 -19.83 -8.17
N LEU A 214 -12.01 -19.51 -9.03
CA LEU A 214 -10.59 -19.59 -8.73
C LEU A 214 -10.11 -18.27 -8.13
N VAL A 215 -9.38 -18.38 -7.03
CA VAL A 215 -8.59 -17.29 -6.46
C VAL A 215 -7.12 -17.69 -6.50
N VAL A 216 -6.25 -16.88 -7.10
CA VAL A 216 -4.80 -17.09 -7.06
C VAL A 216 -4.16 -15.93 -6.31
N VAL A 217 -3.41 -16.24 -5.26
CA VAL A 217 -2.67 -15.25 -4.48
C VAL A 217 -1.17 -15.33 -4.77
N GLY A 218 -0.50 -14.19 -4.75
CA GLY A 218 0.94 -14.07 -4.90
C GLY A 218 1.51 -13.16 -3.81
N GLN A 219 2.64 -13.53 -3.21
CA GLN A 219 3.23 -12.69 -2.15
C GLN A 219 4.77 -12.77 -2.07
N VAL A 220 5.37 -11.63 -1.72
CA VAL A 220 6.75 -11.43 -1.26
C VAL A 220 6.72 -10.41 -0.11
N GLY A 221 7.33 -10.72 1.03
CA GLY A 221 7.29 -9.86 2.22
C GLY A 221 6.23 -10.29 3.23
N ASP A 222 5.69 -9.39 4.03
CA ASP A 222 4.79 -9.72 5.15
C ASP A 222 3.42 -9.03 5.10
N SER A 223 3.10 -8.33 4.02
CA SER A 223 1.70 -8.06 3.69
C SER A 223 0.94 -9.38 3.46
N ARG A 224 -0.38 -9.36 3.68
CA ARG A 224 -1.17 -10.59 3.78
C ARG A 224 -2.40 -10.60 2.91
N VAL A 225 -2.77 -11.80 2.47
CA VAL A 225 -4.09 -12.07 1.87
C VAL A 225 -4.85 -13.03 2.76
N TYR A 226 -6.13 -12.72 3.02
CA TYR A 226 -7.04 -13.52 3.81
C TYR A 226 -8.28 -13.92 3.00
N TRP A 227 -8.75 -15.14 3.25
CA TRP A 227 -10.14 -15.55 2.99
C TRP A 227 -10.94 -15.38 4.27
N ILE A 228 -11.94 -14.50 4.23
CA ILE A 228 -12.87 -14.26 5.32
C ILE A 228 -14.22 -14.87 4.94
N ALA A 229 -14.55 -16.03 5.50
CA ALA A 229 -15.79 -16.73 5.16
C ALA A 229 -16.99 -16.08 5.87
N ASP A 230 -18.12 -15.89 5.19
CA ASP A 230 -19.37 -15.47 5.86
C ASP A 230 -19.80 -16.54 6.89
N GLU A 231 -19.61 -17.80 6.51
CA GLU A 231 -19.87 -18.97 7.34
C GLU A 231 -18.68 -19.93 7.28
N GLY A 232 -18.31 -20.52 8.43
CA GLY A 232 -17.22 -21.48 8.52
C GLY A 232 -15.90 -20.81 8.94
N LYS A 233 -14.78 -21.41 8.52
CA LYS A 233 -13.45 -21.02 8.99
C LYS A 233 -12.77 -20.05 8.01
N SER A 234 -12.29 -18.93 8.56
CA SER A 234 -11.45 -17.97 7.86
C SER A 234 -9.98 -18.39 7.92
N ARG A 235 -9.17 -17.94 6.97
CA ARG A 235 -7.75 -18.30 6.91
C ARG A 235 -6.91 -17.26 6.20
N GLN A 236 -5.67 -17.13 6.64
CA GLN A 236 -4.62 -16.51 5.86
C GLN A 236 -4.29 -17.41 4.65
N LEU A 237 -4.17 -16.80 3.47
CA LEU A 237 -3.83 -17.46 2.21
C LEU A 237 -2.33 -17.39 1.88
N THR A 238 -1.64 -16.38 2.42
CA THR A 238 -0.20 -16.16 2.27
C THR A 238 0.59 -16.74 3.45
N THR A 239 1.91 -16.74 3.33
CA THR A 239 2.84 -17.07 4.42
C THR A 239 3.92 -16.00 4.43
N ASP A 240 4.06 -15.27 5.53
CA ASP A 240 4.93 -14.09 5.61
C ASP A 240 6.41 -14.45 5.37
N ASP A 241 7.12 -13.66 4.58
CA ASP A 241 8.57 -13.69 4.54
C ASP A 241 9.11 -12.81 5.67
N SER A 242 9.03 -13.32 6.90
CA SER A 242 9.44 -12.60 8.12
C SER A 242 10.14 -13.50 9.13
N TRP A 243 10.94 -12.89 10.00
CA TRP A 243 11.61 -13.60 11.09
C TRP A 243 10.62 -14.33 12.00
N SER A 244 9.47 -13.72 12.30
CA SER A 244 8.44 -14.35 13.13
C SER A 244 7.89 -15.63 12.46
N GLN A 245 7.66 -15.60 11.15
CA GLN A 245 7.21 -16.78 10.41
C GLN A 245 8.28 -17.87 10.37
N GLU A 246 9.55 -17.52 10.20
CA GLU A 246 10.66 -18.49 10.28
C GLU A 246 10.74 -19.15 11.66
N MET A 247 10.59 -18.37 12.74
CA MET A 247 10.60 -18.92 14.09
C MET A 247 9.40 -19.83 14.37
N MET A 248 8.22 -19.48 13.86
CA MET A 248 7.05 -20.36 13.93
C MET A 248 7.30 -21.67 13.18
N ALA A 249 7.91 -21.62 11.99
CA ALA A 249 8.30 -22.82 11.25
C ALA A 249 9.31 -23.70 12.02
N HIS A 250 10.14 -23.10 12.88
CA HIS A 250 11.04 -23.79 13.79
C HIS A 250 10.41 -24.22 15.13
N GLY A 251 9.09 -24.06 15.29
CA GLY A 251 8.32 -24.56 16.44
C GLY A 251 8.12 -23.55 17.57
N MET A 252 8.45 -22.27 17.37
CA MET A 252 8.05 -21.20 18.28
C MET A 252 6.53 -20.98 18.20
N SER A 253 5.87 -20.67 19.32
CA SER A 253 4.45 -20.31 19.26
C SER A 253 4.24 -18.95 18.60
N ARG A 254 3.11 -18.74 17.93
CA ARG A 254 2.74 -17.45 17.30
C ARG A 254 2.89 -16.28 18.27
N GLN A 255 2.33 -16.41 19.48
CA GLN A 255 2.41 -15.39 20.51
C GLN A 255 3.86 -15.00 20.84
N GLN A 256 4.78 -15.96 20.90
CA GLN A 256 6.20 -15.69 21.17
C GLN A 256 6.90 -15.07 19.96
N ALA A 257 6.63 -15.57 18.76
CA ALA A 257 7.26 -15.09 17.54
C ALA A 257 6.86 -13.65 17.21
N GLU A 258 5.57 -13.32 17.33
CA GLU A 258 5.01 -11.99 17.04
C GLU A 258 5.32 -10.95 18.14
N SER A 259 5.65 -11.37 19.36
CA SER A 259 6.02 -10.45 20.45
C SER A 259 7.53 -10.16 20.53
N ALA A 260 8.34 -10.77 19.67
CA ALA A 260 9.77 -10.56 19.65
C ALA A 260 10.13 -9.16 19.10
N PRO A 261 11.24 -8.54 19.55
CA PRO A 261 11.65 -7.23 19.04
C PRO A 261 11.91 -7.20 17.52
N GLN A 262 12.25 -8.34 16.92
CA GLN A 262 12.51 -8.50 15.48
C GLN A 262 11.34 -9.17 14.74
N ALA A 263 10.15 -9.29 15.34
CA ALA A 263 9.03 -10.02 14.76
C ALA A 263 8.67 -9.56 13.34
N HIS A 264 8.70 -8.24 13.11
CA HIS A 264 8.38 -7.56 11.86
C HIS A 264 9.58 -7.43 10.91
N SER A 265 10.71 -8.08 11.19
CA SER A 265 11.84 -8.06 10.26
C SER A 265 11.54 -8.96 9.07
N ILE A 266 11.26 -8.35 7.92
CA ILE A 266 11.07 -9.06 6.66
C ILE A 266 12.36 -9.73 6.18
N THR A 267 12.23 -10.89 5.54
CA THR A 267 13.35 -11.68 5.01
C THR A 267 13.39 -11.70 3.48
N ARG A 268 12.31 -11.24 2.83
CA ARG A 268 12.23 -11.03 1.37
C ARG A 268 11.40 -9.78 1.06
N TRP A 269 11.71 -9.13 -0.05
CA TRP A 269 11.03 -7.94 -0.56
C TRP A 269 11.27 -7.82 -2.07
N LEU A 270 10.60 -6.90 -2.75
CA LEU A 270 10.95 -6.49 -4.11
C LEU A 270 11.84 -5.24 -4.05
N GLY A 271 12.96 -5.24 -4.78
CA GLY A 271 13.88 -4.09 -4.77
C GLY A 271 15.31 -4.44 -5.13
N ALA A 272 16.15 -3.42 -5.30
CA ALA A 272 17.47 -3.57 -5.90
C ALA A 272 18.43 -4.50 -5.14
N ASP A 273 18.21 -4.67 -3.85
CA ASP A 273 18.97 -5.48 -2.92
C ASP A 273 18.23 -6.77 -2.50
N SER A 274 17.14 -7.12 -3.18
CA SER A 274 16.34 -8.28 -2.83
C SER A 274 17.14 -9.59 -2.91
N PRO A 275 17.05 -10.47 -1.90
CA PRO A 275 17.68 -11.78 -1.95
C PRO A 275 16.97 -12.75 -2.89
N ASP A 276 15.64 -12.63 -3.04
CA ASP A 276 14.80 -13.45 -3.89
C ASP A 276 13.43 -12.77 -4.09
N GLU A 277 13.12 -12.39 -5.33
CA GLU A 277 11.92 -11.66 -5.71
C GLU A 277 10.77 -12.56 -6.21
N VAL A 278 10.98 -13.89 -6.29
CA VAL A 278 9.99 -14.81 -6.86
C VAL A 278 8.78 -14.97 -5.92
N PRO A 279 7.57 -14.54 -6.29
CA PRO A 279 6.42 -14.62 -5.38
C PRO A 279 6.08 -16.07 -4.99
N HIS A 280 5.69 -16.27 -3.73
CA HIS A 280 4.97 -17.46 -3.33
C HIS A 280 3.57 -17.41 -3.94
N VAL A 281 3.21 -18.43 -4.72
CA VAL A 281 1.92 -18.47 -5.44
C VAL A 281 1.05 -19.60 -4.93
N VAL A 282 -0.18 -19.27 -4.54
CA VAL A 282 -1.15 -20.24 -4.00
C VAL A 282 -2.49 -20.12 -4.73
N PRO A 283 -2.87 -21.09 -5.57
CA PRO A 283 -4.21 -21.19 -6.09
C PRO A 283 -5.17 -21.75 -5.02
N THR A 284 -6.40 -21.27 -5.02
CA THR A 284 -7.40 -21.69 -4.05
C THR A 284 -8.83 -21.54 -4.57
N TYR A 285 -9.73 -22.37 -4.04
CA TYR A 285 -11.15 -22.39 -4.39
C TYR A 285 -11.97 -22.17 -3.11
N PRO A 286 -12.38 -20.93 -2.81
CA PRO A 286 -13.23 -20.67 -1.66
C PRO A 286 -14.56 -21.43 -1.77
N THR A 287 -14.91 -22.17 -0.71
CA THR A 287 -16.15 -22.93 -0.66
C THR A 287 -17.22 -22.12 0.06
N GLY A 288 -17.89 -21.23 -0.66
CA GLY A 288 -18.96 -20.40 -0.10
C GLY A 288 -18.77 -18.92 -0.39
N ALA A 289 -19.63 -18.12 0.23
CA ALA A 289 -19.55 -16.67 0.14
C ALA A 289 -18.65 -16.11 1.26
N GLY A 290 -17.99 -14.99 0.97
CA GLY A 290 -17.02 -14.39 1.87
C GLY A 290 -16.35 -13.17 1.26
N TRP A 291 -15.14 -12.89 1.73
CA TRP A 291 -14.32 -11.77 1.29
C TRP A 291 -12.90 -12.24 1.03
N ILE A 292 -12.33 -11.72 -0.04
CA ILE A 292 -10.87 -11.66 -0.19
C ILE A 292 -10.42 -10.31 0.35
N LEU A 293 -9.53 -10.34 1.34
CA LEU A 293 -8.91 -9.16 1.93
C LEU A 293 -7.40 -9.22 1.68
N VAL A 294 -6.87 -8.20 1.00
CA VAL A 294 -5.42 -7.95 0.90
C VAL A 294 -5.10 -6.75 1.79
N CYS A 295 -4.12 -6.88 2.69
CA CYS A 295 -3.76 -5.79 3.59
C CYS A 295 -2.26 -5.71 3.91
N SER A 296 -1.78 -4.51 4.20
CA SER A 296 -0.45 -4.26 4.77
C SER A 296 -0.40 -4.61 6.27
N ASP A 297 0.78 -4.53 6.86
CA ASP A 297 0.98 -4.85 8.28
C ASP A 297 0.35 -3.84 9.23
N GLY A 298 0.16 -2.59 8.80
CA GLY A 298 -0.57 -1.59 9.59
C GLY A 298 -2.01 -1.97 9.92
N LEU A 299 -2.61 -2.96 9.24
CA LEU A 299 -3.85 -3.59 9.67
C LEU A 299 -3.60 -4.84 10.52
N TRP A 300 -2.88 -5.83 9.98
CA TRP A 300 -2.81 -7.15 10.61
C TRP A 300 -1.96 -7.16 11.89
N ASN A 301 -1.06 -6.20 12.10
CA ASN A 301 -0.32 -6.03 13.36
C ASN A 301 -1.27 -5.83 14.56
N TYR A 302 -2.47 -5.28 14.33
CA TYR A 302 -3.50 -5.15 15.35
C TYR A 302 -4.46 -6.34 15.42
N CYS A 303 -4.59 -7.12 14.34
CA CYS A 303 -5.51 -8.25 14.23
C CYS A 303 -4.95 -9.34 13.31
N SER A 304 -3.97 -10.09 13.81
CA SER A 304 -3.17 -11.05 13.02
C SER A 304 -3.94 -12.35 12.70
N ASP A 305 -4.66 -12.89 13.69
CA ASP A 305 -5.37 -14.17 13.57
C ASP A 305 -6.58 -14.06 12.63
N ALA A 306 -6.76 -15.06 11.77
CA ALA A 306 -7.79 -15.03 10.74
C ALA A 306 -9.21 -15.16 11.30
N ASP A 307 -9.41 -15.84 12.43
CA ASP A 307 -10.72 -15.95 13.07
C ASP A 307 -11.06 -14.62 13.78
N ASP A 308 -10.11 -14.00 14.48
CA ASP A 308 -10.29 -12.67 15.08
C ASP A 308 -10.56 -11.58 14.03
N LEU A 309 -9.81 -11.59 12.92
CA LEU A 309 -10.00 -10.66 11.80
C LEU A 309 -11.37 -10.87 11.12
N SER A 310 -11.83 -12.12 11.04
CA SER A 310 -13.17 -12.46 10.55
C SER A 310 -14.27 -11.84 11.42
N GLU A 311 -14.14 -11.95 12.75
CA GLU A 311 -15.08 -11.30 13.67
C GLU A 311 -15.10 -9.77 13.51
N LEU A 312 -13.94 -9.16 13.32
CA LEU A 312 -13.83 -7.73 13.05
C LEU A 312 -14.54 -7.35 11.75
N VAL A 313 -14.24 -8.05 10.65
CA VAL A 313 -14.87 -7.79 9.34
C VAL A 313 -16.39 -7.93 9.42
N HIS A 314 -16.91 -8.99 10.05
CA HIS A 314 -18.35 -9.17 10.21
C HIS A 314 -19.02 -8.07 11.04
N ARG A 315 -18.36 -7.63 12.13
CA ARG A 315 -18.84 -6.50 12.93
C ARG A 315 -18.88 -5.21 12.12
N VAL A 316 -17.82 -4.93 11.35
CA VAL A 316 -17.76 -3.77 10.45
C VAL A 316 -18.87 -3.84 9.41
N VAL A 317 -19.02 -4.96 8.70
CA VAL A 317 -20.08 -5.19 7.70
C VAL A 317 -21.47 -4.99 8.30
N GLY A 318 -21.71 -5.48 9.53
CA GLY A 318 -22.97 -5.27 10.24
C GLY A 318 -23.27 -3.80 10.56
N SER A 319 -22.24 -2.95 10.62
CA SER A 319 -22.36 -1.52 10.94
C SER A 319 -22.46 -0.61 9.71
N VAL A 320 -21.66 -0.87 8.66
CA VAL A 320 -21.57 0.00 7.46
C VAL A 320 -22.19 -0.63 6.21
N GLY A 321 -22.59 -1.90 6.26
CA GLY A 321 -23.09 -2.65 5.12
C GLY A 321 -21.97 -3.36 4.35
N THR A 322 -22.30 -3.86 3.15
CA THR A 322 -21.43 -4.71 2.33
C THR A 322 -20.72 -3.94 1.20
N ASN A 323 -20.66 -2.62 1.26
CA ASN A 323 -19.88 -1.86 0.28
C ASN A 323 -18.38 -2.01 0.61
N PRO A 324 -17.54 -2.56 -0.29
CA PRO A 324 -16.14 -2.86 0.03
C PRO A 324 -15.31 -1.66 0.48
N VAL A 325 -15.54 -0.48 -0.12
CA VAL A 325 -14.82 0.75 0.26
C VAL A 325 -15.20 1.20 1.67
N GLN A 326 -16.49 1.12 2.02
CA GLN A 326 -16.95 1.46 3.36
C GLN A 326 -16.41 0.48 4.40
N VAL A 327 -16.35 -0.80 4.07
CA VAL A 327 -15.75 -1.83 4.92
C VAL A 327 -14.25 -1.57 5.10
N ALA A 328 -13.52 -1.32 4.00
CA ALA A 328 -12.09 -0.99 4.03
C ALA A 328 -11.82 0.26 4.87
N SER A 329 -12.60 1.34 4.68
CA SER A 329 -12.49 2.57 5.45
C SER A 329 -12.67 2.31 6.95
N ALA A 330 -13.69 1.54 7.32
CA ALA A 330 -13.94 1.23 8.73
C ALA A 330 -12.88 0.31 9.35
N LEU A 331 -12.24 -0.56 8.57
CA LEU A 331 -11.09 -1.35 9.03
C LEU A 331 -9.85 -0.47 9.25
N VAL A 332 -9.60 0.48 8.35
CA VAL A 332 -8.52 1.48 8.48
C VAL A 332 -8.76 2.38 9.69
N ASP A 333 -9.99 2.89 9.86
CA ASP A 333 -10.37 3.70 11.03
C ASP A 333 -10.16 2.91 12.32
N TRP A 334 -10.60 1.65 12.35
CA TRP A 334 -10.40 0.78 13.51
C TRP A 334 -8.91 0.58 13.84
N ALA A 335 -8.05 0.37 12.85
CA ALA A 335 -6.60 0.20 13.05
C ALA A 335 -5.93 1.51 13.52
N ASN A 336 -6.37 2.65 12.98
CA ASN A 336 -5.99 3.97 13.47
C ASN A 336 -6.41 4.17 14.94
N GLU A 337 -7.60 3.73 15.34
CA GLU A 337 -8.05 3.75 16.74
C GLU A 337 -7.21 2.84 17.67
N GLN A 338 -6.62 1.77 17.14
CA GLN A 338 -5.68 0.92 17.90
C GLN A 338 -4.29 1.57 18.09
N GLY A 339 -3.99 2.62 17.35
CA GLY A 339 -2.79 3.44 17.52
C GLY A 339 -2.22 4.03 16.23
N GLY A 340 -2.58 3.47 15.07
CA GLY A 340 -2.15 3.94 13.74
C GLY A 340 -0.63 4.13 13.62
N GLN A 341 0.12 3.11 14.06
CA GLN A 341 1.58 3.16 14.19
C GLN A 341 2.30 3.06 12.85
N ASP A 342 1.68 2.44 11.83
CA ASP A 342 2.20 2.33 10.47
C ASP A 342 1.20 2.87 9.44
N ASN A 343 1.59 2.88 8.16
CA ASN A 343 0.67 3.03 7.04
C ASN A 343 -0.30 1.84 6.99
N ILE A 344 -1.54 2.09 6.60
CA ILE A 344 -2.63 1.11 6.71
C ILE A 344 -3.33 0.99 5.37
N THR A 345 -3.24 -0.19 4.78
CA THR A 345 -3.92 -0.51 3.52
C THR A 345 -4.80 -1.73 3.66
N ALA A 346 -6.05 -1.60 3.20
CA ALA A 346 -7.01 -2.69 3.12
C ALA A 346 -7.75 -2.65 1.78
N ALA A 347 -7.61 -3.71 0.98
CA ALA A 347 -8.32 -3.90 -0.28
C ALA A 347 -9.21 -5.14 -0.18
N LEU A 348 -10.49 -4.98 -0.48
CA LEU A 348 -11.50 -6.03 -0.34
C LEU A 348 -12.22 -6.31 -1.65
N ALA A 349 -12.46 -7.59 -1.89
CA ALA A 349 -13.41 -8.05 -2.89
C ALA A 349 -14.43 -8.97 -2.23
N ARG A 350 -15.71 -8.67 -2.47
CA ARG A 350 -16.81 -9.54 -2.11
C ARG A 350 -16.80 -10.75 -3.03
N PHE A 351 -16.65 -11.94 -2.46
CA PHE A 351 -16.70 -13.18 -3.21
C PHE A 351 -18.02 -13.87 -2.91
N ASP A 352 -18.92 -13.92 -3.89
CA ASP A 352 -20.13 -14.73 -3.80
C ASP A 352 -19.83 -16.11 -4.38
N SER A 353 -20.37 -17.17 -3.77
CA SER A 353 -20.17 -18.51 -4.32
C SER A 353 -20.70 -18.57 -5.75
N VAL A 354 -19.82 -18.72 -6.73
CA VAL A 354 -20.24 -19.11 -8.07
C VAL A 354 -20.65 -20.57 -7.95
N VAL A 355 -21.96 -20.83 -7.76
CA VAL A 355 -22.49 -22.16 -7.99
C VAL A 355 -22.12 -22.48 -9.44
N PRO A 356 -21.32 -23.52 -9.73
CA PRO A 356 -21.12 -23.94 -11.10
C PRO A 356 -22.52 -24.27 -11.61
N THR A 357 -23.06 -23.49 -12.55
CA THR A 357 -24.29 -23.87 -13.21
C THR A 357 -23.96 -25.20 -13.89
N PRO A 358 -24.57 -26.33 -13.51
CA PRO A 358 -24.28 -27.59 -14.17
C PRO A 358 -24.60 -27.36 -15.64
N ALA A 359 -23.62 -27.56 -16.51
CA ALA A 359 -23.84 -27.53 -17.96
C ALA A 359 -25.06 -28.42 -18.23
N GLN A 360 -26.14 -27.82 -18.73
CA GLN A 360 -27.30 -28.61 -19.14
C GLN A 360 -26.80 -29.57 -20.22
N PRO A 361 -26.95 -30.90 -20.03
CA PRO A 361 -26.64 -31.83 -21.09
C PRO A 361 -27.54 -31.52 -22.29
N ALA A 362 -26.92 -31.37 -23.46
CA ALA A 362 -27.57 -31.13 -24.75
C ALA A 362 -28.54 -32.25 -25.14
#